data_AF-A0A7J6V3B4-F1
#
_entry.id   AF-A0A7J6V3B4-F1
#
_cell.length_a   1.000
_cell.length_b   1.000
_cell.length_c   1.000
_cell.angle_alpha   90.00
_cell.angle_beta   90.00
_cell.angle_gamma   90.00
#
_symmetry.space_group_name_H-M   'P 1'
#
loop_
_entity.id
_entity.type
_entity.pdbx_description
1 polymer ?
#
loop_
_entity_poly.entity_id
_entity_poly.type
_entity_poly.pdbx_seq_one_letter_code
_entity_poly.pdbx_strand_id
1 'polypeptide(L)'
;MKKFLIPIRKEGDNSSSSKKQLCGKEDLAKILKHKFGYSEFRGKQFEAIEAVLSGKDCFCLMPTGGGKSMCYQIPALAKQGIVLVVCPLIALMENQVMALKEKGIAAEFLSSTQKSRVREK
;
A
#
# COMPACT_ATOMS: atom_id res chain seq x y z
N MET A 1 23.23 -17.45 17.82
CA MET A 1 22.64 -16.16 17.37
C MET A 1 22.10 -16.34 15.96
N LYS A 2 20.78 -16.46 15.78
CA LYS A 2 20.15 -16.70 14.47
C LYS A 2 19.91 -15.36 13.77
N LYS A 3 20.71 -15.04 12.73
CA LYS A 3 20.48 -13.92 11.81
C LYS A 3 19.14 -14.13 11.11
N PHE A 4 18.15 -13.30 11.40
CA PHE A 4 16.92 -13.20 10.61
C PHE A 4 17.25 -12.36 9.38
N LEU A 5 17.78 -13.00 8.34
CA LEU A 5 18.09 -12.36 7.08
C LEU A 5 16.77 -12.17 6.31
N ILE A 6 16.36 -10.92 6.14
CA ILE A 6 15.27 -10.56 5.23
C ILE A 6 15.69 -11.04 3.83
N PRO A 7 14.90 -11.90 3.16
CA PRO A 7 15.29 -12.41 1.86
C PRO A 7 15.20 -11.26 0.84
N ILE A 8 16.34 -10.66 0.51
CA ILE A 8 16.49 -9.88 -0.72
C ILE A 8 16.25 -10.88 -1.86
N ARG A 9 15.17 -10.69 -2.61
CA ARG A 9 14.79 -11.53 -3.76
C ARG A 9 15.99 -11.63 -4.72
N LYS A 10 16.55 -12.82 -4.87
CA LYS A 10 17.50 -13.11 -5.95
C LYS A 10 16.76 -13.01 -7.28
N GLU A 11 17.34 -12.30 -8.24
CA GLU A 11 16.99 -12.44 -9.64
C GLU A 11 17.31 -13.87 -10.09
N GLY A 12 16.38 -14.48 -10.81
CA GLY A 12 16.54 -15.78 -11.45
C GLY A 12 16.05 -16.96 -10.62
N ASP A 13 14.73 -17.19 -10.62
CA ASP A 13 14.22 -18.56 -10.72
C ASP A 13 12.91 -18.57 -11.51
N ASN A 14 12.92 -19.29 -12.61
CA ASN A 14 11.84 -19.39 -13.59
C ASN A 14 11.24 -20.79 -13.46
N SER A 15 10.04 -20.89 -12.90
CA SER A 15 8.95 -21.80 -13.31
C SER A 15 8.06 -22.21 -12.13
N SER A 16 6.94 -21.51 -11.99
CA SER A 16 5.65 -22.13 -11.67
C SER A 16 4.57 -21.06 -11.81
N SER A 17 3.88 -21.10 -12.94
CA SER A 17 2.74 -20.28 -13.31
C SER A 17 1.68 -20.23 -12.21
N SER A 18 1.62 -19.13 -11.47
CA SER A 18 0.44 -18.71 -10.72
C SER A 18 0.10 -17.31 -11.22
N LYS A 19 -1.06 -17.20 -11.86
CA LYS A 19 -1.56 -16.05 -12.63
C LYS A 19 -1.08 -14.71 -12.05
N LYS A 20 -0.23 -14.02 -12.80
CA LYS A 20 0.06 -12.60 -12.60
C LYS A 20 -1.21 -11.83 -12.94
N GLN A 21 -2.18 -11.79 -12.03
CA GLN A 21 -3.41 -11.03 -12.24
C GLN A 21 -3.03 -9.56 -12.16
N LEU A 22 -2.74 -8.95 -13.32
CA LEU A 22 -2.84 -7.51 -13.45
C LEU A 22 -4.32 -7.18 -13.22
N CYS A 23 -4.63 -6.50 -12.13
CA CYS A 23 -6.00 -6.06 -11.89
C CYS A 23 -6.33 -4.97 -12.92
N GLY A 24 -7.40 -5.16 -13.67
CA GLY A 24 -7.86 -4.16 -14.63
C GLY A 24 -8.35 -2.90 -13.91
N LYS A 25 -8.54 -1.82 -14.67
CA LYS A 25 -9.12 -0.56 -14.15
C LYS A 25 -10.45 -0.79 -13.42
N GLU A 26 -11.26 -1.72 -13.91
CA GLU A 26 -12.54 -2.09 -13.32
C GLU A 26 -12.38 -2.73 -11.94
N ASP A 27 -11.39 -3.59 -11.76
CA ASP A 27 -11.12 -4.22 -10.46
C ASP A 27 -10.63 -3.20 -9.44
N LEU A 28 -9.78 -2.27 -9.88
CA LEU A 28 -9.33 -1.15 -9.06
C LEU A 28 -10.48 -0.22 -8.67
N ALA A 29 -11.41 0.05 -9.60
CA ALA A 29 -12.61 0.82 -9.33
C ALA A 29 -13.54 0.11 -8.32
N LYS A 30 -13.63 -1.22 -8.35
CA LYS A 30 -14.35 -2.00 -7.33
C LYS A 30 -13.72 -1.79 -5.95
N ILE A 31 -12.39 -1.88 -5.84
CA ILE A 31 -11.69 -1.62 -4.56
C ILE A 31 -12.00 -0.20 -4.07
N LEU A 32 -11.86 0.79 -4.95
CA LEU A 32 -12.13 2.19 -4.65
C LEU A 32 -13.56 2.38 -4.10
N LYS A 33 -14.55 1.81 -4.77
CA LYS A 33 -15.96 1.90 -4.37
C LYS A 33 -16.24 1.14 -3.07
N HIS A 34 -15.84 -0.12 -2.97
CA HIS A 34 -16.20 -0.97 -1.83
C HIS A 34 -15.44 -0.65 -0.55
N LYS A 35 -14.18 -0.22 -0.66
CA LYS A 35 -13.34 0.08 0.52
C LYS A 35 -13.32 1.55 0.89
N PHE A 36 -13.38 2.46 -0.10
CA PHE A 36 -13.24 3.90 0.13
C PHE A 36 -14.51 4.71 -0.18
N GLY A 37 -15.54 4.10 -0.76
CA GLY A 37 -16.81 4.76 -1.03
C GLY A 37 -16.78 5.75 -2.21
N TYR A 38 -15.70 5.80 -2.99
CA TYR A 38 -15.61 6.70 -4.15
C TYR A 38 -16.02 6.00 -5.45
N SER A 39 -16.76 6.71 -6.30
CA SER A 39 -17.25 6.20 -7.58
C SER A 39 -16.19 6.19 -8.68
N GLU A 40 -15.24 7.12 -8.62
CA GLU A 40 -14.25 7.34 -9.69
C GLU A 40 -12.90 7.84 -9.15
N PHE A 41 -11.84 7.55 -9.90
CA PHE A 41 -10.51 8.10 -9.66
C PHE A 41 -10.47 9.58 -10.01
N ARG A 42 -9.82 10.38 -9.17
CA ARG A 42 -9.66 11.82 -9.40
C ARG A 42 -8.34 12.11 -10.11
N GLY A 43 -8.37 13.01 -11.09
CA GLY A 43 -7.17 13.51 -11.76
C GLY A 43 -6.27 12.37 -12.26
N LYS A 44 -5.00 12.38 -11.82
CA LYS A 44 -3.96 11.41 -12.22
C LYS A 44 -3.81 10.20 -11.29
N GLN A 45 -4.80 9.92 -10.44
CA GLN A 45 -4.71 8.80 -9.49
C GLN A 45 -4.57 7.46 -10.19
N PHE A 46 -5.38 7.21 -11.23
CA PHE A 46 -5.36 5.93 -11.93
C PHE A 46 -4.00 5.67 -12.59
N GLU A 47 -3.45 6.68 -13.29
CA GLU A 47 -2.15 6.58 -13.95
C GLU A 47 -1.01 6.34 -12.94
N ALA A 48 -1.07 6.97 -11.76
CA ALA A 48 -0.10 6.72 -10.70
C ALA A 48 -0.21 5.28 -10.14
N ILE A 49 -1.43 4.80 -9.90
CA ILE A 49 -1.70 3.44 -9.42
C ILE A 49 -1.23 2.41 -10.44
N GLU A 50 -1.51 2.62 -11.72
CA GLU A 50 -1.11 1.74 -12.82
C GLU A 50 0.42 1.68 -12.95
N ALA A 51 1.12 2.82 -12.84
CA ALA A 51 2.58 2.86 -12.83
C ALA A 51 3.16 2.00 -11.69
N VAL A 52 2.66 2.19 -10.45
CA VAL A 52 3.10 1.43 -9.27
C VAL A 52 2.83 -0.06 -9.42
N LEU A 53 1.64 -0.45 -9.89
CA LEU A 53 1.29 -1.86 -10.10
C LEU A 53 2.11 -2.53 -11.21
N SER A 54 2.53 -1.74 -12.20
CA SER A 54 3.45 -2.16 -13.25
C SER A 54 4.91 -2.28 -12.78
N GLY A 55 5.21 -1.93 -11.52
CA GLY A 55 6.55 -1.97 -10.95
C GLY A 55 7.44 -0.81 -11.40
N LYS A 56 6.85 0.31 -11.84
CA LYS A 56 7.58 1.54 -12.19
C LYS A 56 7.60 2.49 -11.00
N ASP A 57 8.69 3.24 -10.89
CA ASP A 57 8.77 4.38 -9.97
C ASP A 57 7.83 5.51 -10.43
N CYS A 58 7.19 6.17 -9.48
CA CYS A 58 6.21 7.22 -9.74
C CYS A 58 6.43 8.40 -8.80
N PHE A 59 6.62 9.60 -9.38
CA PHE A 59 6.58 10.86 -8.66
C PHE A 59 5.21 11.51 -8.85
N CYS A 60 4.46 11.66 -7.77
CA CYS A 60 3.08 12.14 -7.81
C CYS A 60 2.99 13.56 -7.26
N LEU A 61 2.81 14.55 -8.14
CA LEU A 61 2.59 15.94 -7.78
C LEU A 61 1.08 16.23 -7.72
N MET A 62 0.55 16.40 -6.51
CA MET A 62 -0.87 16.64 -6.28
C MET A 62 -1.06 17.67 -5.17
N PRO A 63 -2.10 18.54 -5.25
CA PRO A 63 -2.42 19.46 -4.17
C PRO A 63 -2.84 18.71 -2.90
N THR A 64 -2.76 19.40 -1.75
CA THR A 64 -3.39 18.91 -0.52
C THR A 64 -4.89 18.69 -0.75
N GLY A 65 -5.43 17.58 -0.22
CA GLY A 65 -6.81 17.16 -0.51
C GLY A 65 -7.01 16.45 -1.85
N GLY A 66 -6.01 16.43 -2.75
CA GLY A 66 -6.10 15.75 -4.06
C GLY A 66 -6.19 14.22 -4.00
N GLY A 67 -6.17 13.62 -2.81
CA GLY A 67 -6.30 12.16 -2.64
C GLY A 67 -5.05 11.36 -2.99
N LYS A 68 -3.86 11.95 -2.86
CA LYS A 68 -2.56 11.29 -3.08
C LYS A 68 -2.37 9.98 -2.31
N SER A 69 -3.07 9.79 -1.19
CA SER A 69 -3.01 8.54 -0.43
C SER A 69 -3.59 7.33 -1.18
N MET A 70 -4.59 7.55 -2.03
CA MET A 70 -5.18 6.49 -2.87
C MET A 70 -4.13 5.87 -3.79
N CYS A 71 -3.15 6.66 -4.24
CA CYS A 71 -2.10 6.22 -5.16
C CYS A 71 -1.21 5.10 -4.60
N TYR A 72 -1.13 4.92 -3.27
CA TYR A 72 -0.42 3.80 -2.65
C TYR A 72 -1.33 2.85 -1.85
N GLN A 73 -2.47 3.32 -1.35
CA GLN A 73 -3.42 2.48 -0.60
C GLN A 73 -4.16 1.49 -1.50
N ILE A 74 -4.54 1.90 -2.71
CA ILE A 74 -5.18 1.00 -3.67
C ILE A 74 -4.22 -0.12 -4.11
N PRO A 75 -2.96 0.17 -4.50
CA PRO A 75 -1.97 -0.88 -4.76
C PRO A 75 -1.77 -1.85 -3.60
N ALA A 76 -1.81 -1.36 -2.34
CA ALA A 76 -1.67 -2.20 -1.15
C ALA A 76 -2.76 -3.28 -1.02
N LEU A 77 -3.94 -3.02 -1.57
CA LEU A 77 -5.07 -3.95 -1.58
C LEU A 77 -5.13 -4.81 -2.85
N ALA A 78 -4.60 -4.28 -3.96
CA ALA A 78 -4.66 -4.94 -5.25
C ALA A 78 -3.56 -6.00 -5.45
N LYS A 79 -2.44 -5.90 -4.74
CA LYS A 79 -1.29 -6.79 -4.88
C LYS A 79 -0.96 -7.46 -3.55
N GLN A 80 -0.62 -8.74 -3.60
CA GLN A 80 -0.15 -9.46 -2.42
C GLN A 80 1.21 -8.92 -1.96
N GLY A 81 1.34 -8.68 -0.65
CA GLY A 81 2.55 -8.16 -0.04
C GLY A 81 2.24 -7.10 1.02
N ILE A 82 3.25 -6.31 1.36
CA ILE A 82 3.16 -5.20 2.30
C ILE A 82 3.59 -3.93 1.59
N VAL A 83 2.85 -2.84 1.78
CA VAL A 83 3.25 -1.50 1.35
C VAL A 83 3.84 -0.77 2.54
N LEU A 84 5.11 -0.36 2.43
CA LEU A 84 5.79 0.47 3.42
C LEU A 84 5.59 1.94 3.07
N VAL A 85 5.01 2.70 4.01
CA VAL A 85 4.83 4.15 3.87
C VAL A 85 5.74 4.85 4.86
N VAL A 86 6.65 5.68 4.36
CA VAL A 86 7.52 6.52 5.19
C VAL A 86 6.84 7.88 5.38
N CYS A 87 6.59 8.27 6.63
CA CYS A 87 5.91 9.50 6.98
C CYS A 87 6.68 10.24 8.08
N PRO A 88 6.91 11.57 7.95
CA PRO A 88 7.69 12.31 8.94
C PRO A 88 6.91 12.66 10.22
N LEU A 89 5.58 12.61 10.21
CA LEU A 89 4.76 13.10 11.32
C LEU A 89 3.95 11.96 11.96
N ILE A 90 4.16 11.72 13.26
CA ILE A 90 3.46 10.67 14.03
C ILE A 90 1.94 10.87 13.98
N ALA A 91 1.46 12.09 14.21
CA ALA A 91 0.02 12.40 14.14
C ALA A 91 -0.58 12.07 12.76
N LEU A 92 0.18 12.27 11.67
CA LEU A 92 -0.29 11.92 10.33
C LEU A 92 -0.32 10.40 10.12
N MET A 93 0.65 9.67 10.66
CA MET A 93 0.66 8.20 10.64
C MET A 93 -0.57 7.64 11.38
N GLU A 94 -0.80 8.10 12.61
CA GLU A 94 -1.95 7.69 13.43
C GLU A 94 -3.27 7.93 12.70
N ASN A 95 -3.49 9.14 12.18
CA ASN A 95 -4.70 9.48 11.44
C ASN A 95 -4.93 8.56 10.23
N GLN A 96 -3.88 8.24 9.47
CA GLN A 96 -3.98 7.36 8.30
C GLN A 96 -4.28 5.92 8.70
N VAL A 97 -3.61 5.40 9.74
CA VAL A 97 -3.81 4.02 10.22
C VAL A 97 -5.20 3.85 10.82
N MET A 98 -5.67 4.79 11.65
CA MET A 98 -7.03 4.75 12.19
C MET A 98 -8.07 4.73 11.08
N ALA A 99 -7.95 5.64 10.10
CA ALA A 99 -8.88 5.71 8.98
C ALA A 99 -8.89 4.46 8.09
N LEU A 100 -7.79 3.69 8.05
CA LEU A 100 -7.72 2.39 7.37
C LEU A 100 -8.34 1.28 8.22
N LYS A 101 -8.07 1.25 9.53
CA LYS A 101 -8.65 0.28 10.47
C LYS A 101 -10.18 0.41 10.53
N GLU A 102 -10.71 1.62 10.53
CA GLU A 102 -12.16 1.89 10.44
C GLU A 102 -12.81 1.30 9.18
N LYS A 103 -12.05 1.21 8.09
CA LYS A 103 -12.49 0.59 6.81
C LYS A 103 -12.25 -0.92 6.77
N GLY A 104 -11.82 -1.52 7.89
CA GLY A 104 -11.45 -2.94 7.97
C GLY A 104 -10.22 -3.28 7.12
N ILE A 105 -9.32 -2.32 6.89
CA ILE A 105 -8.06 -2.54 6.19
C ILE A 105 -6.95 -2.73 7.22
N ALA A 106 -6.21 -3.83 7.10
CA ALA A 106 -5.07 -4.10 7.95
C ALA A 106 -3.96 -3.07 7.69
N ALA A 107 -3.65 -2.27 8.72
CA ALA A 107 -2.59 -1.27 8.69
C ALA A 107 -2.03 -1.10 10.10
N GLU A 108 -0.74 -0.80 10.22
CA GLU A 108 -0.09 -0.47 11.48
C GLU A 108 1.01 0.57 11.20
N PHE A 109 1.38 1.35 12.22
CA PHE A 109 2.52 2.25 12.15
C PHE A 109 3.53 1.94 13.24
N LEU A 110 4.79 2.32 13.00
CA LEU A 110 5.88 2.26 13.96
C LEU A 110 6.35 3.68 14.26
N SER A 111 6.45 4.03 15.54
CA SER A 111 6.94 5.34 15.98
C SER A 111 7.81 5.22 17.23
N SER A 112 8.56 6.28 17.53
CA SER A 112 9.37 6.39 18.75
C SER A 112 8.53 6.43 20.05
N THR A 113 7.23 6.72 19.95
CA THR A 113 6.32 6.79 21.10
C THR A 113 5.74 5.43 21.51
N GLN A 114 5.88 4.40 20.66
CA GLN A 114 5.39 3.06 20.96
C GLN A 114 6.40 2.26 21.78
N LYS A 115 5.91 1.60 22.83
CA LYS A 115 6.73 0.63 23.59
C LYS A 115 6.88 -0.66 22.78
N SER A 116 8.09 -1.21 22.72
CA SER A 116 8.33 -2.51 22.10
C SER A 116 7.55 -3.61 22.83
N ARG A 117 6.57 -4.21 22.16
CA ARG A 117 6.01 -5.50 22.59
C ARG A 117 6.89 -6.60 22.01
N VAL A 118 7.82 -7.09 22.81
CA VAL A 118 8.58 -8.31 22.48
C VAL A 118 7.58 -9.46 22.51
N ARG A 119 7.39 -10.15 21.38
CA ARG A 119 6.69 -11.43 21.38
C ARG A 119 7.58 -12.44 22.11
N GLU A 120 7.21 -12.84 23.31
CA GLU A 120 7.76 -14.04 23.93
C GLU A 120 7.37 -15.24 23.05
N LYS A 121 8.36 -16.09 22.78
CA LYS A 121 8.23 -17.25 21.88
C LYS A 121 7.75 -18.48 22.63
#